data_AF-A0A8S3G485-F1
#
_entry.id   AF-A0A8S3G485-F1
#
_cell.length_a   1.000
_cell.length_b   1.000
_cell.length_c   1.000
_cell.angle_alpha   90.00
_cell.angle_beta   90.00
_cell.angle_gamma   90.00
#
_symmetry.space_group_name_H-M   'P 1'
#
loop_
_entity.id
_entity.type
_entity.pdbx_description
1 polymer ?
#
loop_
_entity_poly.entity_id
_entity_poly.type
_entity_poly.pdbx_seq_one_letter_code
_entity_poly.pdbx_strand_id
1 'polypeptide(L)'
;VVGDFNVSHKPIDTCDPGDDINYFISSPSRLWFSKFIENNIFIDTFRYLHPDQREAYTCWETLSNARVNNYGVRIDYIFCDGAVSKLHLVDCQHRIEIESSDHCPVIGEFNFIFSDRSAAKPPSICTKFWSEFKGTQMKLNQFMIKTKRIRDEEIDVDGDKKQQTNEIKVTSKRTDVEAETSLAK
;
A
#
# COMPACT_ATOMS: atom_id res chain seq x y z
N VAL A 1 7.62 -14.74 3.00
CA VAL A 1 6.83 -14.30 4.18
C VAL A 1 6.81 -12.79 4.16
N VAL A 2 5.65 -12.15 4.36
CA VAL A 2 5.54 -10.69 4.33
C VAL A 2 4.59 -10.21 5.41
N GLY A 3 4.90 -9.09 6.06
CA GLY A 3 4.02 -8.43 7.01
C GLY A 3 4.75 -7.67 8.11
N ASP A 4 3.99 -7.21 9.09
CA ASP A 4 4.47 -6.59 10.32
C ASP A 4 4.90 -7.67 11.32
N PHE A 5 6.19 -7.67 11.66
CA PHE A 5 6.77 -8.59 12.65
C PHE A 5 6.87 -7.95 14.04
N ASN A 6 6.58 -6.65 14.15
CA ASN A 6 6.60 -5.87 15.37
C ASN A 6 7.94 -5.96 16.15
N VAL A 7 9.04 -6.08 15.40
CA VAL A 7 10.41 -6.19 15.91
C VAL A 7 11.35 -5.46 14.96
N SER A 8 12.13 -4.50 15.45
CA SER A 8 13.27 -3.93 14.72
C SER A 8 14.50 -4.81 14.92
N HIS A 9 15.06 -5.36 13.83
CA HIS A 9 16.11 -6.38 13.93
C HIS A 9 17.44 -5.83 14.44
N LYS A 10 17.94 -4.75 13.82
CA LYS A 10 19.25 -4.16 14.13
C LYS A 10 19.09 -2.71 14.64
N PRO A 11 20.11 -2.14 15.32
CA PRO A 11 20.05 -0.74 15.74
C PRO A 11 19.79 0.26 14.60
N ILE A 12 20.27 -0.03 13.38
CA ILE A 12 20.00 0.79 12.18
C ILE A 12 18.51 0.81 11.76
N ASP A 13 17.71 -0.13 12.27
CA ASP A 13 16.28 -0.28 11.98
C ASP A 13 15.38 0.50 12.96
N THR A 14 15.96 1.33 13.83
CA THR A 14 15.22 2.19 14.77
C THR A 14 15.91 3.55 14.88
N CYS A 15 15.14 4.61 15.12
CA CYS A 15 15.68 5.92 15.44
C CYS A 15 16.31 5.96 16.85
N ASP A 16 15.83 5.12 17.76
CA ASP A 16 16.27 5.07 19.15
C ASP A 16 16.47 3.60 19.61
N PRO A 17 17.70 3.06 19.48
CA PRO A 17 18.02 1.73 20.00
C PRO A 17 18.27 1.70 21.52
N GLY A 18 18.25 2.86 22.19
CA GLY A 18 18.72 3.01 23.56
C GLY A 18 20.25 3.01 23.70
N ASP A 19 20.73 3.32 24.90
CA ASP A 19 22.15 3.50 25.18
C ASP A 19 22.94 2.17 25.20
N ASP A 20 22.31 1.10 25.69
CA ASP A 20 22.95 -0.22 25.79
C ASP A 20 22.57 -1.10 24.57
N ILE A 21 23.45 -1.10 23.59
CA ILE A 21 23.30 -1.91 22.36
C ILE A 21 23.30 -3.42 22.67
N ASN A 22 24.00 -3.88 23.71
CA ASN A 22 23.98 -5.29 24.08
C ASN A 22 22.61 -5.66 24.67
N TYR A 23 22.02 -4.78 25.46
CA TYR A 23 20.64 -4.94 25.93
C TYR A 23 19.65 -4.94 24.76
N PHE A 24 19.81 -4.04 23.78
CA PHE A 24 18.99 -4.03 22.57
C PHE A 24 19.04 -5.39 21.86
N ILE A 25 20.24 -5.89 21.52
CA ILE A 25 20.40 -7.12 20.72
C ILE A 25 19.95 -8.37 21.49
N SER A 26 20.08 -8.38 22.81
CA SER A 26 19.76 -9.55 23.66
C SER A 26 18.26 -9.73 23.95
N SER A 27 17.38 -8.87 23.43
CA SER A 27 15.94 -9.04 23.62
C SER A 27 15.44 -10.37 23.02
N PRO A 28 14.53 -11.11 23.70
CA PRO A 28 14.06 -12.40 23.21
C PRO A 28 13.51 -12.37 21.79
N SER A 29 12.79 -11.30 21.42
CA SER A 29 12.23 -11.15 20.08
C SER A 29 13.30 -10.96 19.00
N ARG A 30 14.37 -10.22 19.28
CA ARG A 30 15.49 -10.03 18.33
C ARG A 30 16.40 -11.26 18.25
N LEU A 31 16.55 -11.99 19.35
CA LEU A 31 17.22 -13.29 19.34
C LEU A 31 16.45 -14.31 18.50
N TRP A 32 15.12 -14.36 18.64
CA TRP A 32 14.27 -15.18 17.79
C TRP A 32 14.38 -14.76 16.31
N PHE A 33 14.31 -13.46 16.03
CA PHE A 33 14.42 -12.94 14.67
C PHE A 33 15.77 -13.33 14.04
N SER A 34 16.86 -13.18 14.79
CA SER A 34 18.20 -13.55 14.32
C SER A 34 18.32 -15.03 14.00
N LYS A 35 17.68 -15.90 14.80
CA LYS A 35 17.56 -17.34 14.51
C LYS A 35 16.68 -17.63 13.29
N PHE A 36 15.59 -16.88 13.12
CA PHE A 36 14.64 -17.06 12.02
C PHE A 36 15.29 -16.83 10.65
N ILE A 37 16.21 -15.87 10.55
CA ILE A 37 16.95 -15.57 9.31
C ILE A 37 18.36 -16.22 9.29
N GLU A 38 18.70 -17.03 10.29
CA GLU A 38 20.00 -17.68 10.39
C GLU A 38 20.21 -18.64 9.20
N ASN A 39 21.48 -18.83 8.82
CA ASN A 39 21.89 -19.72 7.72
C ASN A 39 21.31 -19.37 6.34
N ASN A 40 20.72 -18.17 6.18
CA ASN A 40 20.07 -17.72 4.93
C ASN A 40 18.94 -18.64 4.46
N ILE A 41 18.25 -19.33 5.38
CA ILE A 41 17.01 -20.05 5.03
C ILE A 41 15.97 -19.02 4.58
N PHE A 42 15.83 -17.95 5.35
CA PHE A 42 15.15 -16.72 4.94
C PHE A 42 16.15 -15.57 4.88
N ILE A 43 15.96 -14.69 3.90
CA ILE A 43 16.71 -13.45 3.73
C ILE A 43 15.74 -12.29 3.96
N ASP A 44 16.12 -11.33 4.80
CA ASP A 44 15.53 -9.99 4.84
C ASP A 44 15.86 -9.27 3.53
N THR A 45 14.91 -9.22 2.60
CA THR A 45 15.16 -8.75 1.22
C THR A 45 15.59 -7.29 1.17
N PHE A 46 15.07 -6.44 2.06
CA PHE A 46 15.47 -5.04 2.14
C PHE A 46 16.93 -4.92 2.55
N ARG A 47 17.34 -5.59 3.65
CA ARG A 47 18.74 -5.53 4.11
C ARG A 47 19.72 -6.29 3.23
N TYR A 48 19.24 -7.21 2.39
CA TYR A 48 20.06 -7.85 1.38
C TYR A 48 20.48 -6.87 0.28
N LEU A 49 19.56 -6.01 -0.17
CA LEU A 49 19.81 -5.03 -1.23
C LEU A 49 20.36 -3.69 -0.71
N HIS A 50 19.94 -3.30 0.51
CA HIS A 50 20.25 -2.02 1.14
C HIS A 50 20.86 -2.22 2.54
N PRO A 51 22.02 -2.91 2.65
CA PRO A 51 22.58 -3.34 3.94
C PRO A 51 22.81 -2.17 4.90
N ASP A 52 23.29 -1.05 4.38
CA ASP A 52 23.74 0.10 5.18
C ASP A 52 22.81 1.31 5.08
N GLN A 53 21.66 1.19 4.41
CA GLN A 53 20.71 2.29 4.28
C GLN A 53 20.12 2.64 5.65
N ARG A 54 20.36 3.87 6.10
CA ARG A 54 19.83 4.42 7.34
C ARG A 54 18.45 5.02 7.11
N GLU A 55 17.74 5.29 8.21
CA GLU A 55 16.48 6.05 8.18
C GLU A 55 15.36 5.42 7.33
N ALA A 56 15.50 4.12 7.02
CA ALA A 56 14.56 3.33 6.23
C ALA A 56 13.48 2.70 7.13
N TYR A 57 12.68 3.55 7.78
CA TYR A 57 11.63 3.14 8.69
C TYR A 57 10.33 2.81 7.95
N THR A 58 9.46 2.04 8.59
CA THR A 58 8.17 1.62 8.02
C THR A 58 6.98 1.94 8.92
N CYS A 59 7.23 2.29 10.19
CA CYS A 59 6.20 2.63 11.17
C CYS A 59 6.62 3.86 12.01
N TRP A 60 5.67 4.74 12.28
CA TRP A 60 5.85 5.97 13.06
C TRP A 60 4.68 6.21 14.02
N GLU A 61 4.99 6.64 15.24
CA GLU A 61 3.97 6.99 16.24
C GLU A 61 3.10 8.16 15.77
N THR A 62 1.78 7.98 15.80
CA THR A 62 0.83 8.96 15.28
C THR A 62 0.61 10.11 16.27
N LEU A 63 0.55 9.84 17.57
CA LEU A 63 0.21 10.86 18.58
C LEU A 63 1.23 12.00 18.66
N SER A 64 2.50 11.70 18.44
CA SER A 64 3.60 12.67 18.43
C SER A 64 3.91 13.23 17.03
N ASN A 65 3.15 12.82 16.00
CA ASN A 65 3.40 13.15 14.61
C ASN A 65 4.84 12.81 14.17
N ALA A 66 5.35 11.65 14.60
CA ALA A 66 6.75 11.28 14.52
C ALA A 66 7.28 11.16 13.08
N ARG A 67 6.37 10.88 12.13
CA ARG A 67 6.67 10.71 10.69
C ARG A 67 7.32 11.94 10.07
N VAL A 68 6.93 13.15 10.48
CA VAL A 68 7.47 14.41 9.91
C VAL A 68 8.98 14.56 10.15
N ASN A 69 9.46 14.06 11.30
CA ASN A 69 10.88 14.10 11.64
C ASN A 69 11.59 12.77 11.35
N ASN A 70 10.91 11.86 10.64
CA ASN A 70 11.33 10.48 10.41
C ASN A 70 11.76 9.74 11.70
N TYR A 71 11.11 10.04 12.83
CA TYR A 71 11.38 9.34 14.09
C TYR A 71 10.59 8.02 14.09
N GLY A 72 11.18 6.97 13.54
CA GLY A 72 10.47 5.72 13.26
C GLY A 72 11.25 4.46 13.56
N VAL A 73 10.61 3.33 13.24
CA VAL A 73 11.16 1.98 13.31
C VAL A 73 10.83 1.21 12.03
N ARG A 74 11.70 0.28 11.64
CA ARG A 74 11.42 -0.70 10.58
C ARG A 74 10.93 -1.99 11.22
N ILE A 75 9.66 -2.30 11.03
CA ILE A 75 9.00 -3.50 11.58
C ILE A 75 8.21 -4.30 10.54
N ASP A 76 8.11 -3.78 9.31
CA ASP A 76 7.49 -4.44 8.17
C ASP A 76 8.57 -5.07 7.28
N TYR A 77 8.41 -6.35 6.95
CA TYR A 77 9.43 -7.12 6.27
C TYR A 77 8.88 -7.92 5.09
N ILE A 78 9.73 -8.09 4.07
CA ILE A 78 9.58 -9.13 3.06
C ILE A 78 10.77 -10.08 3.25
N PHE A 79 10.48 -11.28 3.75
CA PHE A 79 11.43 -12.38 3.77
C PHE A 79 11.20 -13.30 2.58
N CYS A 80 12.29 -13.69 1.94
CA CYS A 80 12.26 -14.66 0.86
C CYS A 80 13.28 -15.77 1.09
N ASP A 81 13.02 -16.95 0.54
CA ASP A 81 13.96 -18.06 0.57
C ASP A 81 15.32 -17.62 -0.01
N GLY A 82 16.41 -18.11 0.58
CA GLY A 82 17.74 -17.66 0.20
C GLY A 82 18.14 -18.00 -1.24
N ALA A 83 17.69 -19.13 -1.79
CA ALA A 83 17.95 -19.50 -3.18
C ALA A 83 17.07 -18.69 -4.13
N VAL A 84 15.79 -18.52 -3.81
CA VAL A 84 14.85 -17.71 -4.60
C VAL A 84 15.30 -16.26 -4.68
N SER A 85 15.71 -15.67 -3.55
CA SER A 85 16.18 -14.28 -3.49
C SER A 85 17.35 -14.04 -4.43
N LYS A 86 18.37 -14.93 -4.41
CA LYS A 86 19.56 -14.79 -5.25
C LYS A 86 19.28 -14.86 -6.76
N LEU A 87 18.22 -15.54 -7.16
CA LEU A 87 17.88 -15.75 -8.56
C LEU A 87 16.86 -14.76 -9.09
N HIS A 88 15.94 -14.30 -8.23
CA HIS A 88 14.73 -13.59 -8.68
C HIS A 88 14.52 -12.23 -8.03
N LEU A 89 15.13 -11.92 -6.88
CA LEU A 89 14.95 -10.61 -6.25
C LEU A 89 15.60 -9.53 -7.10
N VAL A 90 14.82 -8.52 -7.48
CA VAL A 90 15.25 -7.38 -8.30
C VAL A 90 15.43 -6.15 -7.42
N ASP A 91 14.42 -5.83 -6.60
CA ASP A 91 14.41 -4.64 -5.77
C ASP A 91 13.57 -4.82 -4.49
N CYS A 92 13.81 -3.98 -3.48
CA CYS A 92 12.96 -3.90 -2.29
C CYS A 92 12.92 -2.46 -1.75
N GLN A 93 11.72 -1.86 -1.69
CA GLN A 93 11.54 -0.45 -1.39
C GLN A 93 10.50 -0.23 -0.29
N HIS A 94 10.63 0.88 0.45
CA HIS A 94 9.60 1.39 1.37
C HIS A 94 8.94 2.61 0.74
N ARG A 95 7.60 2.62 0.66
CA ARG A 95 6.82 3.70 0.04
C ARG A 95 6.40 4.74 1.06
N ILE A 96 7.40 5.44 1.60
CA ILE A 96 7.24 6.41 2.69
C ILE A 96 6.33 7.59 2.36
N GLU A 97 6.07 7.85 1.08
CA GLU A 97 5.17 8.89 0.60
C GLU A 97 3.68 8.50 0.66
N ILE A 98 3.36 7.24 0.97
CA ILE A 98 1.98 6.77 1.16
C ILE A 98 1.58 6.92 2.63
N GLU A 99 0.76 7.93 2.94
CA GLU A 99 0.51 8.41 4.31
C GLU A 99 -0.84 7.95 4.93
N SER A 100 -1.48 6.90 4.39
CA SER A 100 -2.82 6.48 4.86
C SER A 100 -2.85 5.72 6.19
N SER A 101 -1.69 5.37 6.75
CA SER A 101 -1.49 4.63 7.99
C SER A 101 -0.24 5.14 8.69
N ASP A 102 -0.15 4.88 9.99
CA ASP A 102 1.07 4.91 10.80
C ASP A 102 2.20 4.03 10.23
N HIS A 103 1.88 3.07 9.37
CA HIS A 103 2.82 2.31 8.56
C HIS A 103 2.88 2.79 7.10
N CYS A 104 4.02 2.57 6.44
CA CYS A 104 4.15 2.68 4.99
C CYS A 104 4.26 1.28 4.32
N PRO A 105 3.78 1.11 3.09
CA PRO A 105 3.93 -0.16 2.37
C PRO A 105 5.41 -0.52 2.11
N VAL A 106 5.74 -1.79 2.27
CA VAL A 106 6.98 -2.39 1.77
C VAL A 106 6.71 -3.14 0.47
N ILE A 107 7.57 -2.95 -0.53
CA ILE A 107 7.43 -3.54 -1.86
C ILE A 107 8.66 -4.39 -2.15
N GLY A 108 8.45 -5.60 -2.68
CA GLY A 108 9.50 -6.45 -3.20
C GLY A 108 9.23 -6.73 -4.67
N GLU A 109 10.21 -6.47 -5.52
CA GLU A 109 10.16 -6.78 -6.94
C GLU A 109 10.90 -8.08 -7.23
N PHE A 110 10.22 -9.00 -7.91
CA PHE A 110 10.79 -10.29 -8.26
C PHE A 110 10.57 -10.59 -9.74
N ASN A 111 11.64 -11.02 -10.42
CA ASN A 111 11.58 -11.48 -11.79
C ASN A 111 11.27 -12.98 -11.86
N PHE A 112 9.99 -13.31 -11.67
CA PHE A 112 9.49 -14.67 -11.85
C PHE A 112 8.94 -14.89 -13.25
N ILE A 113 9.32 -16.00 -13.87
CA ILE A 113 8.65 -16.49 -15.07
C ILE A 113 7.49 -17.36 -14.60
N PHE A 114 6.28 -16.79 -14.60
CA PHE A 114 5.07 -17.55 -14.32
C PHE A 114 4.67 -18.34 -15.57
N SER A 115 4.33 -19.61 -15.41
CA SER A 115 3.56 -20.30 -16.45
C SER A 115 2.13 -19.74 -16.46
N ASP A 116 1.50 -19.58 -17.63
CA ASP A 116 0.10 -19.11 -17.80
C ASP A 116 -0.98 -20.00 -17.15
N ARG A 117 -0.60 -20.89 -16.24
CA ARG A 117 -1.47 -21.75 -15.44
C ARG A 117 -2.11 -20.95 -14.30
N SER A 118 -2.95 -19.98 -14.66
CA SER A 118 -3.86 -19.35 -13.71
C SER A 118 -4.92 -20.35 -13.25
N ALA A 119 -5.22 -20.38 -11.95
CA ALA A 119 -6.33 -21.19 -11.44
C ALA A 119 -7.66 -20.70 -12.06
N ALA A 120 -8.44 -21.61 -12.65
CA ALA A 120 -9.70 -21.26 -13.32
C ALA A 120 -10.75 -20.66 -12.37
N LYS A 121 -10.65 -20.95 -11.07
CA LYS A 121 -11.51 -20.41 -10.01
C LYS A 121 -10.61 -20.09 -8.80
N PRO A 122 -10.91 -19.00 -8.05
CA PRO A 122 -10.18 -18.73 -6.81
C PRO A 122 -10.51 -19.79 -5.75
N PRO A 123 -9.64 -19.95 -4.74
CA PRO A 123 -9.83 -20.94 -3.67
C PRO A 123 -11.07 -20.64 -2.84
N SER A 124 -11.61 -21.66 -2.17
CA SER A 124 -12.84 -21.59 -1.36
C SER A 124 -12.76 -20.56 -0.22
N ILE A 125 -11.55 -20.24 0.27
CA ILE A 125 -11.33 -19.22 1.30
C ILE A 125 -11.56 -17.78 0.81
N CYS A 126 -11.63 -17.56 -0.51
CA CYS A 126 -11.84 -16.23 -1.08
C CYS A 126 -13.13 -15.60 -0.55
N THR A 127 -13.04 -14.35 -0.09
CA THR A 127 -14.16 -13.57 0.48
C THR A 127 -15.37 -13.48 -0.44
N LYS A 128 -15.18 -13.60 -1.77
CA LYS A 128 -16.29 -13.63 -2.74
C LYS A 128 -17.32 -14.76 -2.49
N PHE A 129 -16.94 -15.80 -1.75
CA PHE A 129 -17.79 -16.94 -1.44
C PHE A 129 -18.45 -16.85 -0.04
N TRP A 130 -18.15 -15.81 0.74
CA TRP A 130 -18.74 -15.64 2.07
C TRP A 130 -20.23 -15.32 1.95
N SER A 131 -21.05 -16.00 2.74
CA SER A 131 -22.51 -15.89 2.72
C SER A 131 -23.02 -14.47 2.99
N GLU A 132 -22.31 -13.73 3.82
CA GLU A 132 -22.60 -12.38 4.29
C GLU A 132 -22.51 -11.36 3.14
N PHE A 133 -21.68 -11.66 2.13
CA PHE A 133 -21.52 -10.81 0.93
C PHE A 133 -22.41 -11.26 -0.23
N LYS A 134 -23.14 -12.37 -0.07
CA LYS A 134 -23.99 -12.91 -1.13
C LYS A 134 -25.20 -12.02 -1.36
N GLY A 135 -25.28 -11.39 -2.53
CA GLY A 135 -26.40 -10.52 -2.92
C GLY A 135 -26.36 -9.10 -2.33
N THR A 136 -25.36 -8.78 -1.50
CA THR A 136 -25.14 -7.44 -0.94
C THR A 136 -24.10 -6.63 -1.74
N GLN A 137 -23.36 -7.28 -2.63
CA GLN A 137 -22.35 -6.63 -3.47
C GLN A 137 -23.00 -5.76 -4.55
N MET A 138 -23.07 -4.45 -4.31
CA MET A 138 -23.45 -3.46 -5.32
C MET A 138 -22.28 -3.17 -6.24
N LYS A 139 -22.54 -2.98 -7.55
CA LYS A 139 -21.52 -2.43 -8.45
C LYS A 139 -21.22 -0.99 -8.03
N LEU A 140 -19.93 -0.59 -8.08
CA LEU A 140 -19.49 0.78 -7.78
C LEU A 140 -20.28 1.84 -8.56
N ASN A 141 -20.58 1.57 -9.83
CA ASN A 141 -21.39 2.48 -10.65
C ASN A 141 -22.82 2.66 -10.12
N GLN A 142 -23.39 1.67 -9.43
CA GLN A 142 -24.73 1.73 -8.85
C GLN A 142 -24.73 2.43 -7.49
N PHE A 143 -23.60 2.45 -6.79
CA PHE A 143 -23.41 3.23 -5.57
C PHE A 143 -23.27 4.74 -5.87
N MET A 144 -22.57 5.08 -6.96
CA MET A 144 -22.32 6.48 -7.36
C MET A 144 -23.55 7.20 -7.97
N ILE A 145 -24.64 6.47 -8.30
CA ILE A 145 -25.89 7.06 -8.82
C ILE A 145 -26.87 7.28 -7.67
N LYS A 146 -26.62 8.28 -6.84
CA LYS A 146 -27.66 8.91 -6.00
C LYS A 146 -27.48 10.42 -6.00
N THR A 147 -27.93 11.09 -7.08
CA THR A 147 -28.23 12.54 -7.09
C THR A 147 -28.99 13.01 -8.34
N LYS A 148 -29.93 12.20 -8.88
CA LYS A 148 -30.94 12.70 -9.83
C LYS A 148 -32.27 11.96 -9.62
N ARG A 149 -32.90 12.12 -8.46
CA ARG A 149 -34.26 11.61 -8.23
C ARG A 149 -34.94 12.22 -7.01
N ILE A 150 -34.87 13.54 -6.86
CA ILE A 150 -35.83 14.33 -6.05
C ILE A 150 -35.89 15.72 -6.71
N ARG A 151 -36.73 15.89 -7.74
CA ARG A 151 -37.22 17.21 -8.18
C ARG A 151 -38.39 17.19 -9.19
N ASP A 152 -39.07 16.07 -9.40
CA ASP A 152 -40.18 15.98 -10.36
C ASP A 152 -41.54 15.63 -9.71
N GLU A 153 -41.65 15.69 -8.39
CA GLU A 153 -42.92 15.53 -7.68
C GLU A 153 -43.16 16.74 -6.77
N GLU A 154 -43.42 17.89 -7.37
CA GLU A 154 -44.30 18.92 -6.81
C GLU A 154 -44.60 19.94 -7.92
N ILE A 155 -45.87 20.34 -7.98
CA ILE A 155 -46.52 21.32 -8.88
C ILE A 155 -47.34 20.67 -10.01
N ASP A 156 -48.57 20.32 -9.65
CA ASP A 156 -49.72 20.47 -10.54
C ASP A 156 -50.85 21.13 -9.76
N VAL A 157 -50.78 22.47 -9.58
CA VAL A 157 -51.96 23.35 -9.40
C VAL A 157 -51.59 24.77 -9.88
N ASP A 158 -52.37 25.25 -10.85
CA ASP A 158 -52.60 26.63 -11.28
C ASP A 158 -51.52 27.45 -12.03
N GLY A 159 -51.85 27.77 -13.29
CA GLY A 159 -52.06 29.18 -13.68
C GLY A 159 -50.85 30.07 -14.03
N ASP A 160 -50.62 30.21 -15.35
CA ASP A 160 -50.27 31.47 -16.05
C ASP A 160 -48.82 32.04 -15.99
N LYS A 161 -48.27 32.22 -17.21
CA LYS A 161 -47.24 33.18 -17.71
C LYS A 161 -45.74 33.12 -17.30
N LYS A 162 -44.95 32.93 -18.38
CA LYS A 162 -43.72 33.66 -18.82
C LYS A 162 -42.50 33.71 -17.89
N GLN A 163 -41.35 33.17 -18.33
CA GLN A 163 -40.21 33.89 -18.98
C GLN A 163 -38.89 33.08 -18.96
N GLN A 164 -38.13 33.26 -20.05
CA GLN A 164 -36.66 33.15 -20.22
C GLN A 164 -35.92 31.86 -19.83
N THR A 165 -35.54 31.12 -20.88
CA THR A 165 -34.45 30.14 -20.91
C THR A 165 -33.09 30.85 -20.88
N ASN A 166 -32.25 30.54 -19.88
CA ASN A 166 -30.80 30.73 -19.98
C ASN A 166 -30.14 29.34 -19.98
N GLU A 167 -29.67 28.91 -21.16
CA GLU A 167 -28.81 27.72 -21.29
C GLU A 167 -27.41 28.03 -20.76
N ILE A 168 -26.96 27.26 -19.76
CA ILE A 168 -25.53 27.19 -19.42
C ILE A 168 -25.02 25.84 -19.90
N LYS A 169 -24.29 25.85 -21.02
CA LYS A 169 -23.49 24.71 -21.49
C LYS A 169 -22.20 24.63 -20.68
N VAL A 170 -22.03 23.57 -19.91
CA VAL A 170 -20.73 23.21 -19.32
C VAL A 170 -20.12 22.09 -20.16
N THR A 171 -19.12 22.45 -20.97
CA THR A 171 -18.25 21.51 -21.71
C THR A 171 -17.23 20.90 -20.76
N SER A 172 -17.16 19.56 -20.71
CA SER A 172 -16.06 18.87 -20.04
C SER A 172 -14.80 18.94 -20.91
N LYS A 173 -13.71 19.49 -20.37
CA LYS A 173 -12.38 19.33 -20.95
C LYS A 173 -11.73 18.11 -20.30
N ARG A 174 -11.60 17.03 -21.08
CA ARG A 174 -10.54 16.04 -20.89
C ARG A 174 -9.22 16.70 -21.33
N THR A 175 -8.22 16.71 -20.48
CA THR A 175 -6.84 16.93 -20.88
C THR A 175 -6.16 15.58 -20.94
N ASP A 176 -6.03 15.07 -22.16
CA ASP A 176 -5.08 14.01 -22.49
C ASP A 176 -3.68 14.65 -22.49
N VAL A 177 -2.75 14.08 -21.73
CA VAL A 177 -1.32 14.42 -21.80
C VAL A 177 -0.65 13.32 -22.61
N GLU A 178 -0.46 13.58 -23.91
CA GLU A 178 0.44 12.81 -24.75
C GLU A 178 1.75 13.58 -24.96
N ALA A 179 2.83 12.82 -24.97
CA ALA A 179 4.20 13.24 -25.15
C ALA A 179 4.47 13.65 -26.61
N GLU A 180 5.28 14.69 -26.80
CA GLU A 180 6.00 14.90 -28.05
C GLU A 180 7.50 15.07 -27.79
N THR A 181 8.24 14.20 -28.45
CA THR A 181 9.66 14.30 -28.77
C THR A 181 9.83 15.22 -29.97
N SER A 182 10.81 16.13 -29.97
CA SER A 182 11.64 16.39 -31.16
C SER A 182 12.85 17.28 -30.86
N LEU A 183 13.96 16.88 -31.49
CA LEU A 183 15.24 17.56 -31.63
C LEU A 183 15.11 18.96 -32.25
N ALA A 184 15.99 19.89 -31.85
CA ALA A 184 17.10 20.43 -32.69
C ALA A 184 17.48 21.88 -32.32
N LYS A 185 18.59 22.04 -31.59
CA LYS A 185 19.79 22.82 -31.97
C LYS A 185 20.82 22.79 -30.85
#